data_AF-A0A4R2LEF0-F1
#
_entry.id   AF-A0A4R2LEF0-F1
#
_cell.length_a   1.000
_cell.length_b   1.000
_cell.length_c   1.000
_cell.angle_alpha   90.00
_cell.angle_beta   90.00
_cell.angle_gamma   90.00
#
_symmetry.space_group_name_H-M   'P 1'
#
loop_
_entity.id
_entity.type
_entity.pdbx_description
1 polymer ?
#
loop_
_entity_poly.entity_id
_entity_poly.type
_entity_poly.pdbx_seq_one_letter_code
_entity_poly.pdbx_strand_id
1 'polypeptide(L)'
;MGFGSIWHWLIVLLIVLLVFGAKRLRNVGSDLGAAVKGFRDAMKEGEGTTEETGGERKLAQSEQGRVIEGEASRDSEKPRT
;
A
#
# COMPACT_ATOMS: atom_id res chain seq x y z
N MET A 1 2.64 42.33 -2.33
CA MET A 1 3.02 41.45 -3.44
C MET A 1 3.16 40.03 -2.90
N GLY A 2 2.02 39.32 -2.76
CA GLY A 2 1.93 38.07 -2.02
C GLY A 2 2.08 36.85 -2.93
N PHE A 3 3.32 36.42 -3.16
CA PHE A 3 3.66 35.16 -3.82
C PHE A 3 3.34 33.90 -2.97
N GLY A 4 2.60 34.05 -1.87
CA GLY A 4 2.44 33.01 -0.84
C GLY A 4 0.99 32.70 -0.48
N SER A 5 0.02 32.95 -1.36
CA SER A 5 -1.36 32.55 -1.07
C SER A 5 -1.48 31.03 -1.19
N ILE A 6 -1.88 30.36 -0.12
CA ILE A 6 -2.17 28.91 -0.06
C ILE A 6 -3.09 28.46 -1.22
N TRP A 7 -3.94 29.37 -1.70
CA TRP A 7 -4.77 29.16 -2.89
C TRP A 7 -3.98 28.88 -4.18
N HIS A 8 -2.83 29.50 -4.38
CA HIS A 8 -1.98 29.23 -5.54
C HIS A 8 -1.46 27.79 -5.53
N TRP A 9 -1.00 27.31 -4.37
CA TRP A 9 -0.51 25.95 -4.21
C TRP A 9 -1.61 24.90 -4.46
N LEU A 10 -2.85 25.17 -4.05
CA LEU A 10 -3.99 24.29 -4.37
C LEU A 10 -4.26 24.21 -5.88
N ILE A 11 -4.25 25.35 -6.59
CA ILE A 11 -4.41 25.37 -8.05
C ILE A 11 -3.26 24.62 -8.74
N VAL A 12 -2.02 24.85 -8.33
CA VAL A 12 -0.85 24.17 -8.93
C VAL A 12 -0.92 22.66 -8.70
N LEU A 13 -1.27 22.22 -7.48
CA LEU A 13 -1.47 20.80 -7.17
C LEU A 13 -2.51 20.17 -8.09
N LEU A 14 -3.64 20.84 -8.30
CA LEU A 14 -4.70 20.36 -9.18
C LEU A 14 -4.21 20.17 -10.61
N ILE A 15 -3.47 21.13 -11.16
CA ILE A 15 -2.90 21.03 -12.51
C ILE A 15 -1.90 19.87 -12.60
N VAL A 16 -1.03 19.69 -11.60
CA VAL A 16 -0.09 18.56 -11.56
C VAL A 16 -0.84 17.23 -11.57
N LEU A 17 -1.92 17.09 -10.80
CA LEU A 17 -2.76 15.90 -10.81
C LEU A 17 -3.40 15.64 -12.18
N LEU A 18 -3.82 16.68 -12.90
CA LEU A 18 -4.41 16.55 -14.24
C LEU A 18 -3.37 16.14 -15.29
N VAL A 19 -2.15 16.71 -15.24
CA VAL A 19 -1.07 16.40 -16.18
C VAL A 19 -0.51 15.00 -15.96
N PHE A 20 -0.23 14.62 -14.71
CA PHE A 20 0.29 13.29 -14.39
C PHE A 20 -0.80 12.22 -14.37
N GLY A 21 -2.05 12.62 -14.14
CA GLY A 21 -3.18 11.73 -13.92
C GLY A 21 -3.13 11.05 -12.54
N ALA A 22 -4.30 10.89 -11.90
CA ALA A 22 -4.42 10.26 -10.58
C ALA A 22 -3.85 8.82 -10.54
N LYS A 23 -3.83 8.11 -11.67
CA LYS A 23 -3.34 6.72 -11.75
C LYS A 23 -1.82 6.61 -11.55
N ARG A 24 -1.03 7.54 -12.09
CA ARG A 24 0.42 7.57 -11.90
C ARG A 24 0.79 8.08 -10.51
N LEU A 25 0.10 9.12 -10.05
CA LEU A 25 0.31 9.67 -8.71
C LEU A 25 -0.07 8.66 -7.62
N ARG A 26 -1.11 7.83 -7.81
CA ARG A 26 -1.45 6.77 -6.86
C ARG A 26 -0.40 5.65 -6.80
N ASN A 27 0.12 5.23 -7.96
CA ASN A 27 1.09 4.13 -7.98
C ASN A 27 2.40 4.56 -7.30
N VAL A 28 2.95 5.72 -7.68
CA VAL A 28 4.19 6.25 -7.11
C VAL A 28 3.98 6.80 -5.69
N GLY A 29 2.83 7.42 -5.44
CA GLY A 29 2.45 7.95 -4.12
C GLY A 29 2.13 6.87 -3.10
N SER A 30 1.70 5.67 -3.51
CA SER A 30 1.51 4.54 -2.59
C SER A 30 2.85 4.05 -2.05
N ASP A 31 3.86 3.92 -2.91
CA ASP A 31 5.19 3.44 -2.53
C ASP A 31 5.92 4.47 -1.66
N LEU A 32 5.89 5.75 -2.08
CA LEU A 32 6.42 6.87 -1.29
C LEU A 32 5.65 7.06 0.02
N GLY A 33 4.32 6.92 -0.03
CA GLY A 33 3.44 7.06 1.12
C GLY A 33 3.67 5.98 2.17
N ALA A 34 3.93 4.73 1.75
CA ALA A 34 4.29 3.65 2.67
C ALA A 34 5.62 3.92 3.39
N ALA A 35 6.63 4.41 2.66
CA ALA A 35 7.92 4.78 3.25
C ALA A 35 7.79 5.95 4.26
N VAL A 36 7.04 6.98 3.91
CA VAL A 36 6.80 8.15 4.78
C VAL A 36 5.90 7.78 5.97
N LYS A 37 4.97 6.82 5.82
CA LYS A 37 4.12 6.33 6.90
C LYS A 37 4.96 5.70 8.02
N GLY A 38 5.89 4.79 7.69
CA GLY A 38 6.78 4.18 8.68
C GLY A 38 7.66 5.21 9.40
N PHE A 39 8.10 6.26 8.70
CA PHE A 39 8.85 7.36 9.30
C PHE A 39 8.00 8.20 10.27
N ARG A 40 6.75 8.52 9.91
CA ARG A 40 5.81 9.20 10.82
C ARG A 40 5.48 8.35 12.04
N ASP A 41 5.27 7.05 11.84
CA ASP A 41 4.92 6.13 12.91
C ASP A 41 6.09 6.00 13.90
N ALA A 42 7.33 5.88 13.41
CA ALA A 42 8.54 5.84 14.24
C ALA A 42 8.82 7.17 14.98
N MET A 43 8.59 8.32 14.32
CA MET A 43 8.68 9.64 14.97
C MET A 43 7.66 9.76 16.11
N LYS A 44 6.42 9.31 15.87
CA LYS A 44 5.33 9.39 16.84
C LYS A 44 5.53 8.41 18.02
N GLU A 45 6.17 7.27 17.78
CA GLU A 45 6.57 6.31 18.83
C GLU A 45 7.73 6.84 19.70
N GLY A 46 8.64 7.63 19.12
CA GLY A 46 9.73 8.27 19.85
C GLY A 46 9.32 9.42 20.77
N GLU A 47 8.17 10.06 20.52
CA GLU A 47 7.68 11.22 21.30
C GLU A 47 6.64 10.87 22.38
N GLY A 48 6.13 9.64 22.45
CA GLY A 48 5.17 9.27 23.49
C GLY A 48 4.72 7.82 23.46
N THR A 49 5.16 7.04 24.44
CA THR A 49 4.45 5.82 24.85
C THR A 49 3.02 6.17 25.28
N THR A 50 2.06 5.37 24.80
CA THR A 50 0.61 5.33 25.16
C THR A 50 -0.32 5.98 24.11
N GLU A 51 -0.89 5.17 23.21
CA GLU A 51 -2.34 4.95 23.03
C GLU A 51 -2.59 4.16 21.73
N GLU A 52 -3.41 3.12 21.84
CA GLU A 52 -3.74 2.18 20.77
C GLU A 52 -4.43 2.80 19.55
N THR A 53 -4.36 2.06 18.44
CA THR A 53 -5.35 1.98 17.35
C THR A 53 -4.93 2.57 16.00
N GLY A 54 -5.04 1.73 14.96
CA GLY A 54 -5.66 2.16 13.71
C GLY A 54 -5.01 1.65 12.42
N GLY A 55 -5.34 0.42 12.01
CA GLY A 55 -4.97 0.00 10.66
C GLY A 55 -5.25 -1.43 10.20
N GLU A 56 -6.19 -2.16 10.79
CA GLU A 56 -6.73 -3.35 10.14
C GLU A 56 -7.57 -2.92 8.92
N ARG A 57 -7.14 -3.32 7.71
CA ARG A 57 -7.94 -3.90 6.61
C ARG A 57 -7.55 -3.45 5.19
N LYS A 58 -7.08 -4.45 4.45
CA LYS A 58 -7.67 -4.98 3.20
C LYS A 58 -7.41 -4.20 1.91
N LEU A 59 -6.56 -4.77 1.06
CA LEU A 59 -6.55 -4.77 -0.43
C LEU A 59 -5.17 -5.32 -0.84
N ALA A 60 -4.89 -6.61 -0.71
CA ALA A 60 -5.17 -7.55 -1.79
C ALA A 60 -5.19 -8.96 -1.21
N GLN A 61 -6.37 -9.38 -0.76
CA GLN A 61 -6.71 -10.78 -0.74
C GLN A 61 -6.71 -11.21 -2.21
N SER A 62 -5.57 -11.78 -2.62
CA SER A 62 -5.42 -12.78 -3.66
C SER A 62 -6.63 -12.90 -4.59
N GLU A 63 -6.67 -12.05 -5.61
CA GLU A 63 -7.48 -12.34 -6.79
C GLU A 63 -6.98 -13.67 -7.36
N GLN A 64 -7.86 -14.67 -7.28
CA GLN A 64 -8.08 -15.68 -8.31
C GLN A 64 -6.84 -16.49 -8.72
N GLY A 65 -6.58 -17.53 -7.93
CA GLY A 65 -5.64 -18.59 -8.30
C GLY A 65 -5.96 -19.92 -7.63
N ARG A 66 -7.24 -20.28 -7.47
CA ARG A 66 -7.60 -21.69 -7.27
C ARG A 66 -7.65 -22.34 -8.65
N VAL A 67 -6.47 -22.65 -9.18
CA VAL A 67 -6.32 -23.63 -10.27
C VAL A 67 -6.51 -25.00 -9.63
N ILE A 68 -7.66 -25.56 -9.96
CA ILE A 68 -8.02 -26.96 -9.84
C ILE A 68 -7.18 -27.78 -10.84
N GLU A 69 -6.68 -28.92 -10.37
CA GLU A 69 -6.26 -30.09 -11.14
C GLU A 69 -4.89 -30.05 -11.86
N GLY A 70 -4.08 -31.10 -11.59
CA GLY A 70 -2.83 -31.36 -12.30
C GLY A 70 -1.82 -32.17 -11.48
N GLU A 71 -2.06 -33.48 -11.40
CA GLU A 71 -1.05 -34.56 -11.40
C GLU A 71 0.20 -34.43 -10.49
N ALA A 72 0.25 -35.26 -9.45
CA ALA A 72 1.49 -35.91 -9.04
C ALA A 72 1.18 -37.34 -8.63
N SER A 73 1.24 -38.24 -9.61
CA SER A 73 1.40 -39.67 -9.39
C SER A 73 2.58 -39.90 -8.44
N ARG A 74 2.32 -40.47 -7.27
CA ARG A 74 3.31 -41.25 -6.52
C ARG A 74 2.70 -42.61 -6.23
N ASP A 75 2.86 -43.46 -7.23
CA ASP A 75 3.14 -44.88 -7.03
C ASP A 75 4.27 -45.08 -5.99
N SER A 76 4.25 -46.24 -5.31
CA SER A 76 5.10 -46.67 -4.17
C SER A 76 4.63 -46.13 -2.81
N GLU A 77 4.27 -46.93 -1.79
CA GLU A 77 4.68 -48.30 -1.46
C GLU A 77 3.64 -48.95 -0.54
N LYS A 78 3.43 -50.24 -0.80
CA LYS A 78 2.43 -51.14 -0.24
C LYS A 78 2.63 -51.43 1.26
N PRO A 79 1.57 -51.46 2.10
CA PRO A 79 1.68 -51.96 3.46
C PRO A 79 1.81 -53.49 3.42
N ARG A 80 2.91 -54.02 3.95
CA ARG A 80 3.05 -55.45 4.25
C ARG A 80 3.39 -55.61 5.72
N THR A 81 2.40 -56.15 6.42
CA THR A 81 2.46 -57.05 7.60
C THR A 81 3.19 -56.54 8.83
#